data_AF-A0A1L8MKB7-F1
#
_entry.id   AF-A0A1L8MKB7-F1
#
_cell.length_a   1.000
_cell.length_b   1.000
_cell.length_c   1.000
_cell.angle_alpha   90.00
_cell.angle_beta   90.00
_cell.angle_gamma   90.00
#
_symmetry.space_group_name_H-M   'P 1'
#
loop_
_entity.id
_entity.type
_entity.pdbx_description
1 polymer ?
#
loop_
_entity_poly.entity_id
_entity_poly.type
_entity_poly.pdbx_seq_one_letter_code
_entity_poly.pdbx_strand_id
1 'polypeptide(L)'
;MTINIEQAIAWMAARQGKVTYSMDYRNGPSSYDCSSSIYYALRSAGASDNSWAVNTEYEHDWLVKNGYQLVAENELLYPQRGDIGIWGKRGYSAGAGGHTFMFLDDSNIIHCNYGYNGITVNDYNEIWYANGQPYEYLYRYTGSESAPVNQQAVISQFEKELDVNTPLSNSQMPYYEATISEDYYVESKPDANSEDKELLVAGTRVRVYEKINGWARINAPQSNQWVEDSYLIDATDM
;
A
#
# COMPACT_ATOMS: atom_id res chain seq x y z
N MET A 1 3.11 -0.89 22.64
CA MET A 1 3.07 -1.41 21.26
C MET A 1 4.49 -1.33 20.71
N THR A 2 4.89 -2.24 19.81
CA THR A 2 6.23 -2.23 19.21
C THR A 2 6.07 -2.12 17.70
N ILE A 3 6.51 -0.99 17.14
CA ILE A 3 6.60 -0.77 15.70
C ILE A 3 8.08 -0.78 15.32
N ASN A 4 8.43 -1.60 14.33
CA ASN A 4 9.78 -1.63 13.77
C ASN A 4 9.89 -0.63 12.61
N ILE A 5 10.43 0.56 12.87
CA ILE A 5 10.55 1.62 11.86
C ILE A 5 11.33 1.15 10.62
N GLU A 6 12.44 0.43 10.80
CA GLU A 6 13.23 -0.07 9.67
C GLU A 6 12.46 -1.08 8.82
N GLN A 7 11.54 -1.83 9.43
CA GLN A 7 10.65 -2.73 8.72
C GLN A 7 9.67 -1.97 7.81
N ALA A 8 9.10 -0.87 8.30
CA ALA A 8 8.20 -0.02 7.52
C ALA A 8 8.94 0.68 6.37
N ILE A 9 10.16 1.17 6.62
CA ILE A 9 11.01 1.77 5.58
C ILE A 9 11.38 0.73 4.52
N ALA A 10 11.79 -0.48 4.93
CA ALA A 10 12.10 -1.56 4.00
C ALA A 10 10.90 -1.94 3.14
N TRP A 11 9.68 -1.93 3.71
CA TRP A 11 8.44 -2.18 2.99
C TRP A 11 8.20 -1.16 1.86
N MET A 12 8.39 0.13 2.17
CA MET A 12 8.25 1.22 1.20
C MET A 12 9.32 1.10 0.10
N ALA A 13 10.58 0.89 0.50
CA ALA A 13 11.69 0.75 -0.43
C ALA A 13 11.52 -0.44 -1.40
N ALA A 14 10.95 -1.56 -0.94
CA ALA A 14 10.71 -2.73 -1.78
C ALA A 14 9.74 -2.47 -2.94
N ARG A 15 8.86 -1.47 -2.80
CA ARG A 15 7.81 -1.07 -3.75
C ARG A 15 8.14 0.18 -4.55
N GLN A 16 9.24 0.86 -4.22
CA GLN A 16 9.70 2.04 -4.95
C GLN A 16 9.84 1.72 -6.44
N GLY A 17 9.17 2.50 -7.30
CA GLY A 17 9.17 2.32 -8.75
C GLY A 17 8.46 1.05 -9.28
N LYS A 18 7.73 0.31 -8.44
CA LYS A 18 7.01 -0.92 -8.84
C LYS A 18 5.49 -0.83 -8.72
N VAL A 19 4.98 0.27 -8.16
CA VAL A 19 3.56 0.51 -7.89
C VAL A 19 3.17 1.89 -8.39
N THR A 20 1.90 2.08 -8.72
CA THR A 20 1.33 3.37 -9.16
C THR A 20 0.58 4.08 -8.04
N TYR A 21 0.28 5.36 -8.25
CA TYR A 21 -0.57 6.11 -7.33
C TYR A 21 -2.04 5.97 -7.72
N SER A 22 -2.92 5.64 -6.77
CA SER A 22 -4.36 5.62 -6.98
C SER A 22 -5.14 5.84 -5.67
N MET A 23 -6.10 6.77 -5.71
CA MET A 23 -7.06 7.00 -4.62
C MET A 23 -8.22 6.00 -4.67
N ASP A 24 -8.53 5.46 -5.85
CA ASP A 24 -9.62 4.50 -6.05
C ASP A 24 -9.16 3.06 -5.73
N TYR A 25 -7.91 2.75 -6.06
CA TYR A 25 -7.31 1.42 -5.93
C TYR A 25 -6.08 1.50 -5.03
N ARG A 26 -6.33 1.58 -3.72
CA ARG A 26 -5.33 1.97 -2.73
C ARG A 26 -4.83 0.84 -1.82
N ASN A 27 -5.32 -0.39 -2.05
CA ASN A 27 -5.06 -1.53 -1.16
C ASN A 27 -4.00 -2.51 -1.68
N GLY A 28 -3.29 -2.14 -2.74
CA GLY A 28 -2.31 -3.00 -3.40
C GLY A 28 -2.91 -4.08 -4.30
N PRO A 29 -2.05 -4.92 -4.91
CA PRO A 29 -0.58 -4.84 -4.82
C PRO A 29 0.03 -3.78 -5.73
N SER A 30 -0.65 -3.45 -6.84
CA SER A 30 -0.08 -2.65 -7.92
C SER A 30 -0.19 -1.15 -7.68
N SER A 31 -1.05 -0.71 -6.76
CA SER A 31 -1.31 0.70 -6.50
C SER A 31 -1.67 0.99 -5.04
N TYR A 32 -1.31 2.20 -4.62
CA TYR A 32 -1.56 2.77 -3.29
C TYR A 32 -1.82 4.28 -3.44
N ASP A 33 -2.45 4.91 -2.45
CA ASP A 33 -2.31 6.35 -2.22
C ASP A 33 -1.28 6.65 -1.13
N CYS A 34 -1.09 7.95 -0.83
CA CYS A 34 -0.16 8.41 0.19
C CYS A 34 -0.43 7.75 1.54
N SER A 35 -1.65 7.83 2.04
CA SER A 35 -2.04 7.30 3.36
C SER A 35 -2.17 5.79 3.44
N SER A 36 -2.62 5.10 2.39
CA SER A 36 -2.61 3.65 2.37
C SER A 36 -1.19 3.11 2.33
N SER A 37 -0.27 3.78 1.62
CA SER A 37 1.13 3.33 1.59
C SER A 37 1.78 3.41 2.98
N ILE A 38 1.55 4.49 3.75
CA ILE A 38 2.01 4.62 5.13
C ILE A 38 1.31 3.61 6.05
N TYR A 39 0.00 3.43 5.89
CA TYR A 39 -0.78 2.44 6.64
C TYR A 39 -0.20 1.02 6.49
N TYR A 40 -0.05 0.53 5.26
CA TYR A 40 0.45 -0.84 5.02
C TYR A 40 1.91 -0.99 5.43
N ALA A 41 2.75 0.02 5.20
CA ALA A 41 4.13 0.03 5.69
C ALA A 41 4.20 -0.15 7.21
N LEU A 42 3.44 0.64 7.97
CA LEU A 42 3.42 0.57 9.42
C LEU A 42 2.71 -0.70 9.94
N ARG A 43 1.68 -1.21 9.25
CA ARG A 43 1.06 -2.51 9.56
C ARG A 43 2.07 -3.65 9.43
N SER A 44 2.88 -3.65 8.37
CA SER A 44 3.98 -4.63 8.20
C SER A 44 5.02 -4.56 9.32
N ALA A 45 5.11 -3.42 9.99
CA ALA A 45 6.02 -3.15 11.09
C ALA A 45 5.42 -3.38 12.49
N GLY A 46 4.16 -3.78 12.60
CA GLY A 46 3.50 -4.09 13.88
C GLY A 46 2.49 -3.06 14.38
N ALA A 47 2.14 -2.05 13.58
CA ALA A 47 1.02 -1.16 13.89
C ALA A 47 -0.30 -1.94 13.91
N SER A 48 -1.27 -1.48 14.70
CA SER A 48 -2.61 -2.06 14.83
C SER A 48 -3.46 -1.93 13.57
N ASP A 49 -4.29 -2.95 13.34
CA ASP A 49 -5.28 -2.94 12.27
C ASP A 49 -6.40 -1.92 12.54
N ASN A 50 -6.88 -1.28 11.48
CA ASN A 50 -8.03 -0.38 11.50
C ASN A 50 -9.21 -0.90 10.66
N SER A 51 -9.15 -2.15 10.17
CA SER A 51 -10.16 -2.80 9.31
C SER A 51 -10.30 -2.20 7.90
N TRP A 52 -9.72 -1.02 7.67
CA TRP A 52 -9.56 -0.38 6.37
C TRP A 52 -8.29 0.47 6.42
N ALA A 53 -7.63 0.65 5.27
CA ALA A 53 -6.45 1.50 5.19
C ALA A 53 -6.84 2.95 5.52
N VAL A 54 -6.27 3.55 6.56
CA VAL A 54 -6.67 4.91 6.97
C VAL A 54 -6.44 5.92 5.83
N ASN A 55 -7.31 6.93 5.73
CA ASN A 55 -7.05 8.10 4.90
C ASN A 55 -6.35 9.17 5.74
N THR A 56 -5.86 10.23 5.10
CA THR A 56 -5.09 11.30 5.76
C THR A 56 -5.81 11.94 6.96
N GLU A 57 -7.15 12.03 6.94
CA GLU A 57 -7.92 12.62 8.03
C GLU A 57 -7.94 11.74 9.29
N TYR A 58 -8.07 10.42 9.12
CA TYR A 58 -8.09 9.45 10.22
C TYR A 58 -6.68 8.99 10.63
N GLU A 59 -5.68 9.22 9.79
CA GLU A 59 -4.30 8.81 10.05
C GLU A 59 -3.73 9.45 11.31
N HIS A 60 -4.08 10.70 11.61
CA HIS A 60 -3.68 11.39 12.85
C HIS A 60 -4.02 10.58 14.11
N ASP A 61 -5.27 10.15 14.25
CA ASP A 61 -5.72 9.41 15.44
C ASP A 61 -5.17 7.99 15.45
N TRP A 62 -5.05 7.37 14.29
CA TRP A 62 -4.46 6.05 14.15
C TRP A 62 -2.98 6.04 14.55
N LEU A 63 -2.19 7.04 14.13
CA LEU A 63 -0.79 7.20 14.56
C LEU A 63 -0.69 7.30 16.08
N VAL A 64 -1.51 8.16 16.71
CA VAL A 64 -1.53 8.32 18.17
C VAL A 64 -1.88 7.01 18.88
N LYS A 65 -2.90 6.28 18.41
CA LYS A 65 -3.27 4.96 18.93
C LYS A 65 -2.11 3.95 18.83
N ASN A 66 -1.25 4.11 17.84
CA ASN A 66 -0.09 3.27 17.59
C ASN A 66 1.19 3.74 18.31
N GLY A 67 1.12 4.75 19.18
CA GLY A 67 2.24 5.19 20.01
C GLY A 67 3.09 6.31 19.40
N TYR A 68 2.61 6.93 18.32
CA TYR A 68 3.16 8.19 17.85
C TYR A 68 2.66 9.37 18.68
N GLN A 69 3.47 10.43 18.76
CA GLN A 69 3.14 11.69 19.39
C GLN A 69 3.32 12.82 18.38
N LEU A 70 2.43 13.80 18.41
CA LEU A 70 2.61 15.04 17.65
C LEU A 70 3.76 15.83 18.28
N VAL A 71 4.80 16.10 17.50
CA VAL A 71 6.01 16.80 17.96
C VAL A 71 6.20 18.18 17.33
N ALA A 72 5.48 18.48 16.25
CA ALA A 72 5.42 19.80 15.63
C ALA A 72 4.10 19.97 14.86
N GLU A 73 3.55 21.19 14.87
CA GLU A 73 2.35 21.59 14.12
C GLU A 73 2.54 22.97 13.49
N ASN A 74 2.65 23.01 12.15
CA ASN A 74 2.80 24.20 11.32
C ASN A 74 3.89 25.17 11.83
N GLU A 75 5.04 24.58 12.14
CA GLU A 75 6.26 25.25 12.58
C GLU A 75 7.47 24.56 11.96
N LEU A 76 8.67 25.08 12.23
CA LEU A 76 9.89 24.50 11.69
C LEU A 76 10.05 23.06 12.17
N LEU A 77 10.14 22.13 11.22
CA LEU A 77 10.31 20.71 11.52
C LEU A 77 11.77 20.35 11.81
N TYR A 78 11.94 19.43 12.75
CA TYR A 78 13.21 18.75 13.04
C TYR A 78 13.01 17.25 12.89
N PRO A 79 12.84 16.77 11.65
CA PRO A 79 12.47 15.39 11.39
C PRO A 79 13.57 14.41 11.82
N GLN A 80 13.14 13.25 12.26
CA GLN A 80 13.96 12.09 12.51
C GLN A 80 13.49 10.96 11.60
N ARG A 81 14.41 10.03 11.31
CA ARG A 81 14.10 8.82 10.57
C ARG A 81 12.92 8.09 11.22
N GLY A 82 11.89 7.79 10.43
CA GLY A 82 10.66 7.14 10.87
C GLY A 82 9.56 8.07 11.35
N ASP A 83 9.82 9.38 11.46
CA ASP A 83 8.75 10.35 11.69
C ASP A 83 7.79 10.35 10.50
N ILE A 84 6.50 10.49 10.80
CA ILE A 84 5.42 10.60 9.80
C ILE A 84 5.01 12.05 9.70
N GLY A 85 5.14 12.62 8.51
CA GLY A 85 4.63 13.95 8.20
C GLY A 85 3.25 13.88 7.56
N ILE A 86 2.35 14.76 7.96
CA ILE A 86 1.03 14.92 7.34
C ILE A 86 0.86 16.38 6.92
N TRP A 87 0.51 16.60 5.66
CA TRP A 87 0.11 17.88 5.10
C TRP A 87 -1.41 18.02 5.02
N GLY A 88 -1.87 19.27 5.12
CA GLY A 88 -3.27 19.65 5.05
C GLY A 88 -3.87 19.79 6.45
N LYS A 89 -4.57 20.89 6.69
CA LYS A 89 -5.16 21.18 8.01
C LYS A 89 -6.20 20.11 8.35
N ARG A 90 -6.07 19.51 9.54
CA ARG A 90 -7.03 18.51 10.04
C ARG A 90 -8.46 19.07 10.00
N GLY A 91 -9.39 18.29 9.46
CA GLY A 91 -10.79 18.65 9.23
C GLY A 91 -11.06 19.33 7.89
N TYR A 92 -10.03 19.62 7.09
CA TYR A 92 -10.14 20.30 5.79
C TYR A 92 -9.56 19.49 4.63
N SER A 93 -9.01 18.30 4.91
CA SER A 93 -8.37 17.47 3.89
C SER A 93 -9.37 16.77 2.95
N ALA A 94 -10.61 16.49 3.41
CA ALA A 94 -11.66 15.78 2.65
C ALA A 94 -11.15 14.52 1.88
N GLY A 95 -10.09 13.89 2.37
CA GLY A 95 -9.44 12.74 1.73
C GLY A 95 -8.48 13.03 0.58
N ALA A 96 -8.56 14.19 -0.11
CA ALA A 96 -7.74 14.50 -1.29
C ALA A 96 -6.91 15.80 -1.17
N GLY A 97 -7.18 16.63 -0.16
CA GLY A 97 -6.47 17.88 0.13
C GLY A 97 -5.35 17.73 1.16
N GLY A 98 -5.02 16.50 1.55
CA GLY A 98 -3.91 16.18 2.44
C GLY A 98 -2.91 15.26 1.76
N HIS A 99 -1.70 15.20 2.31
CA HIS A 99 -0.64 14.30 1.84
C HIS A 99 0.13 13.75 3.05
N THR A 100 0.69 12.55 2.95
CA THR A 100 1.42 11.93 4.06
C THR A 100 2.64 11.19 3.55
N PHE A 101 3.67 11.12 4.40
CA PHE A 101 5.00 10.67 4.04
C PHE A 101 5.80 10.28 5.29
N MET A 102 6.85 9.49 5.09
CA MET A 102 7.76 9.07 6.15
C MET A 102 9.15 9.63 5.90
N PHE A 103 9.77 10.21 6.92
CA PHE A 103 11.15 10.68 6.86
C PHE A 103 12.13 9.50 6.88
N LEU A 104 13.09 9.51 5.96
CA LEU A 104 14.22 8.58 5.95
C LEU A 104 15.42 9.13 6.71
N ASP A 105 15.55 10.45 6.74
CA ASP A 105 16.56 11.23 7.43
C ASP A 105 16.04 12.67 7.63
N ASP A 106 16.94 13.64 7.81
CA ASP A 106 16.56 15.04 8.07
C ASP A 106 16.02 15.79 6.84
N SER A 107 16.20 15.25 5.63
CA SER A 107 15.93 15.95 4.38
C SER A 107 15.16 15.10 3.37
N ASN A 108 15.18 13.77 3.47
CA ASN A 108 14.56 12.87 2.51
C ASN A 108 13.30 12.21 3.07
N ILE A 109 12.27 12.14 2.24
CA ILE A 109 11.01 11.46 2.53
C ILE A 109 10.79 10.30 1.55
N ILE A 110 10.12 9.25 2.02
CA ILE A 110 9.56 8.19 1.18
C ILE A 110 8.03 8.22 1.26
N HIS A 111 7.37 8.19 0.10
CA HIS A 111 5.92 8.36 0.02
C HIS A 111 5.37 7.87 -1.31
N CYS A 112 4.12 7.40 -1.31
CA CYS A 112 3.35 7.26 -2.54
C CYS A 112 2.72 8.60 -2.92
N ASN A 113 2.89 9.06 -4.15
CA ASN A 113 2.39 10.38 -4.55
C ASN A 113 1.96 10.45 -6.02
N TYR A 114 1.04 11.37 -6.28
CA TYR A 114 0.48 11.62 -7.60
C TYR A 114 1.52 12.14 -8.60
N GLY A 115 2.38 13.08 -8.17
CA GLY A 115 3.34 13.77 -9.06
C GLY A 115 4.35 12.83 -9.73
N TYR A 116 4.74 11.75 -9.06
CA TYR A 116 5.65 10.74 -9.57
C TYR A 116 4.97 9.39 -9.86
N ASN A 117 3.63 9.33 -9.75
CA ASN A 117 2.80 8.15 -9.99
C ASN A 117 3.33 6.87 -9.32
N GLY A 118 3.53 6.91 -8.01
CA GLY A 118 3.99 5.74 -7.26
C GLY A 118 4.77 6.08 -6.00
N ILE A 119 5.44 5.09 -5.43
CA ILE A 119 6.35 5.28 -4.30
C ILE A 119 7.71 5.78 -4.79
N THR A 120 8.13 6.94 -4.27
CA THR A 120 9.43 7.58 -4.56
C THR A 120 10.10 8.10 -3.29
N VAL A 121 11.41 8.32 -3.40
CA VAL A 121 12.19 9.07 -2.42
C VAL A 121 12.48 10.45 -3.00
N ASN A 122 12.18 11.49 -2.23
CA ASN A 122 12.36 12.88 -2.66
C ASN A 122 12.88 13.74 -1.50
N ASP A 123 13.54 14.85 -1.83
CA ASP A 123 13.88 15.89 -0.85
C ASP A 123 12.58 16.55 -0.32
N TYR A 124 12.46 16.65 0.99
CA TYR A 124 11.29 17.20 1.67
C TYR A 124 11.03 18.64 1.26
N ASN A 125 12.07 19.48 1.27
CA ASN A 125 11.92 20.90 1.00
C ASN A 125 11.54 21.16 -0.46
N GLU A 126 12.07 20.38 -1.39
CA GLU A 126 11.69 20.44 -2.80
C GLU A 126 10.20 20.14 -2.99
N ILE A 127 9.70 19.03 -2.42
CA ILE A 127 8.28 18.65 -2.55
C ILE A 127 7.39 19.63 -1.78
N TRP A 128 7.79 20.07 -0.59
CA TRP A 128 7.03 21.03 0.21
C TRP A 128 6.86 22.38 -0.51
N TYR A 129 7.95 22.89 -1.09
CA TYR A 129 7.91 24.12 -1.88
C TYR A 129 7.06 23.97 -3.14
N ALA A 130 7.22 22.85 -3.88
CA ALA A 130 6.45 22.57 -5.08
C ALA A 130 4.93 22.47 -4.83
N ASN A 131 4.52 22.10 -3.61
CA ASN A 131 3.11 22.00 -3.20
C ASN A 131 2.57 23.26 -2.51
N GLY A 132 3.29 24.39 -2.60
CA GLY A 132 2.81 25.67 -2.08
C GLY A 132 2.86 25.78 -0.55
N GLN A 133 3.80 25.06 0.08
CA GLN A 133 4.09 25.14 1.52
C GLN A 133 2.84 24.85 2.38
N PRO A 134 2.25 23.66 2.25
CA PRO A 134 1.02 23.31 2.94
C PRO A 134 1.21 23.27 4.46
N TYR A 135 0.09 23.41 5.18
CA TYR A 135 0.03 23.20 6.64
C TYR A 135 0.54 21.81 6.99
N GLU A 136 1.39 21.69 8.01
CA GLU A 136 2.14 20.46 8.29
C GLU A 136 2.01 19.98 9.74
N TYR A 137 2.04 18.68 9.93
CA TYR A 137 2.11 17.99 11.22
C TYR A 137 3.26 16.99 11.18
N LEU A 138 3.98 16.83 12.28
CA LEU A 138 5.04 15.83 12.43
C LEU A 138 4.74 14.91 13.60
N TYR A 139 4.65 13.61 13.33
CA TYR A 139 4.39 12.56 14.31
C TYR A 139 5.62 11.70 14.53
N ARG A 140 6.04 11.56 15.78
CA ARG A 140 7.20 10.76 16.20
C ARG A 140 6.78 9.55 17.00
N TYR A 141 7.28 8.38 16.63
CA TYR A 141 7.07 7.17 17.39
C TYR A 141 7.84 7.24 18.73
N THR A 142 7.15 6.95 19.84
CA THR A 142 7.74 7.02 21.19
C THR A 142 7.81 5.68 21.91
N GLY A 143 7.40 4.60 21.24
CA GLY A 143 7.54 3.26 21.78
C GLY A 143 8.99 2.77 21.73
N SER A 144 9.26 1.62 22.34
CA SER A 144 10.60 1.03 22.38
C SER A 144 11.07 0.65 20.97
N GLU A 145 12.33 0.96 20.66
CA GLU A 145 12.96 0.59 19.40
C GLU A 145 13.35 -0.91 19.31
N SER A 146 13.22 -1.39 18.07
CA SER A 146 14.02 -2.39 17.35
C SER A 146 14.03 -3.88 17.77
N ALA A 147 13.48 -4.69 16.87
CA ALA A 147 14.01 -6.00 16.48
C ALA A 147 14.77 -5.84 15.14
N PRO A 148 15.71 -6.74 14.78
CA PRO A 148 16.30 -6.73 13.44
C PRO A 148 15.20 -6.82 12.36
N VAL A 149 15.41 -6.16 11.22
CA VAL A 149 14.49 -6.23 10.07
C VAL A 149 14.27 -7.70 9.73
N ASN A 150 13.01 -8.13 9.78
CA ASN A 150 12.67 -9.46 9.34
C ASN A 150 12.45 -9.40 7.83
N GLN A 151 13.50 -9.73 7.06
CA GLN A 151 13.41 -9.72 5.59
C GLN A 151 12.30 -10.61 5.05
N GLN A 152 11.89 -11.67 5.77
CA GLN A 152 10.74 -12.50 5.39
C GLN A 152 9.39 -11.81 5.64
N ALA A 153 9.33 -10.78 6.47
CA ALA A 153 8.15 -9.97 6.80
C ALA A 153 8.13 -8.59 6.11
N VAL A 154 9.20 -8.18 5.41
CA VAL A 154 9.22 -6.98 4.52
C VAL A 154 8.18 -7.09 3.42
N ILE A 155 7.86 -8.32 3.09
CA ILE A 155 6.73 -8.68 2.26
C ILE A 155 5.94 -9.65 3.13
N SER A 156 4.78 -9.23 3.62
CA SER A 156 3.87 -10.12 4.35
C SER A 156 3.51 -11.34 3.48
N GLN A 157 3.00 -12.41 4.08
CA GLN A 157 2.57 -13.56 3.30
C GLN A 157 1.55 -13.15 2.23
N PHE A 158 0.55 -12.35 2.62
CA PHE A 158 -0.42 -11.77 1.72
C PHE A 158 0.24 -11.01 0.56
N GLU A 159 1.24 -10.16 0.83
CA GLU A 159 1.90 -9.42 -0.23
C GLU A 159 2.79 -10.27 -1.14
N LYS A 160 3.32 -11.38 -0.64
CA LYS A 160 3.99 -12.38 -1.50
C LYS A 160 2.96 -13.02 -2.41
N GLU A 161 1.78 -13.35 -1.89
CA GLU A 161 0.68 -13.92 -2.67
C GLU A 161 0.20 -12.93 -3.75
N LEU A 162 0.26 -11.62 -3.47
CA LEU A 162 -0.07 -10.59 -4.45
C LEU A 162 1.01 -10.29 -5.49
N ASP A 163 2.28 -10.66 -5.27
CA ASP A 163 3.35 -10.42 -6.26
C ASP A 163 3.10 -11.26 -7.53
N VAL A 164 3.02 -10.62 -8.69
CA VAL A 164 2.74 -11.26 -9.99
C VAL A 164 3.73 -12.36 -10.37
N ASN A 165 4.94 -12.34 -9.79
CA ASN A 165 5.99 -13.33 -10.01
C ASN A 165 5.94 -14.49 -9.01
N THR A 166 5.09 -14.42 -7.98
CA THR A 166 4.97 -15.49 -6.99
C THR A 166 3.98 -16.55 -7.48
N PRO A 167 4.43 -17.80 -7.72
CA PRO A 167 3.52 -18.89 -7.99
C PRO A 167 2.77 -19.31 -6.73
N LEU A 168 1.45 -19.50 -6.85
CA LEU A 168 0.59 -20.05 -5.80
C LEU A 168 0.01 -21.36 -6.30
N SER A 169 0.24 -22.44 -5.56
CA SER A 169 -0.34 -23.75 -5.90
C SER A 169 -1.85 -23.72 -5.72
N ASN A 170 -2.58 -24.50 -6.53
CA ASN A 170 -4.03 -24.55 -6.43
C ASN A 170 -4.49 -24.95 -5.01
N SER A 171 -5.31 -24.12 -4.40
CA SER A 171 -5.81 -24.26 -3.02
C SER A 171 -7.32 -24.49 -3.00
N GLN A 172 -7.82 -25.20 -1.97
CA GLN A 172 -9.27 -25.36 -1.75
C GLN A 172 -9.92 -24.11 -1.16
N MET A 173 -9.13 -23.27 -0.48
CA MET A 173 -9.55 -21.96 0.01
C MET A 173 -8.90 -20.88 -0.84
N PRO A 174 -9.59 -19.74 -1.09
CA PRO A 174 -8.96 -18.63 -1.80
C PRO A 174 -7.83 -18.04 -0.94
N TYR A 175 -6.76 -17.62 -1.61
CA TYR A 175 -5.68 -16.87 -0.98
C TYR A 175 -6.13 -15.44 -0.65
N TYR A 176 -6.84 -14.82 -1.59
CA TYR A 176 -7.34 -13.47 -1.43
C TYR A 176 -8.51 -13.19 -2.37
N GLU A 177 -9.17 -12.08 -2.14
CA GLU A 177 -10.16 -11.50 -3.06
C GLU A 177 -9.59 -10.24 -3.71
N ALA A 178 -9.83 -10.04 -5.00
CA ALA A 178 -9.36 -8.88 -5.75
C ALA A 178 -10.43 -8.38 -6.71
N THR A 179 -10.24 -7.15 -7.19
CA THR A 179 -11.09 -6.48 -8.17
C THR A 179 -10.47 -6.59 -9.55
N ILE A 180 -11.29 -6.89 -10.56
CA ILE A 180 -10.92 -6.83 -11.97
C ILE A 180 -10.82 -5.35 -12.39
N SER A 181 -9.65 -4.94 -12.91
CA SER A 181 -9.37 -3.51 -13.20
C SER A 181 -10.07 -2.96 -14.44
N GLU A 182 -10.35 -3.80 -15.44
CA GLU A 182 -11.04 -3.43 -16.68
C GLU A 182 -11.92 -4.57 -17.20
N ASP A 183 -12.77 -4.30 -18.18
CA ASP A 183 -13.57 -5.35 -18.84
C ASP A 183 -12.65 -6.43 -19.42
N TYR A 184 -12.69 -7.65 -18.86
CA TYR A 184 -11.74 -8.72 -19.14
C TYR A 184 -12.45 -10.02 -19.54
N TYR A 185 -12.08 -10.58 -20.69
CA TYR A 185 -12.55 -11.90 -21.11
C TYR A 185 -11.71 -12.97 -20.42
N VAL A 186 -12.31 -13.75 -19.53
CA VAL A 186 -11.56 -14.79 -18.81
C VAL A 186 -11.17 -15.93 -19.73
N GLU A 187 -9.94 -16.38 -19.55
CA GLU A 187 -9.31 -17.41 -20.35
C GLU A 187 -9.65 -18.80 -19.82
N SER A 188 -9.79 -19.76 -20.73
CA SER A 188 -9.99 -21.18 -20.39
C SER A 188 -8.72 -21.84 -19.82
N LYS A 189 -7.54 -21.27 -20.08
CA LYS A 189 -6.21 -21.74 -19.64
C LYS A 189 -5.31 -20.54 -19.30
N PRO A 190 -4.21 -20.71 -18.55
CA PRO A 190 -3.25 -19.65 -18.27
C PRO A 190 -2.35 -19.38 -19.50
N ASP A 191 -2.96 -18.93 -20.60
CA ASP A 191 -2.34 -18.68 -21.89
C ASP A 191 -3.16 -17.62 -22.64
N ALA A 192 -2.52 -16.58 -23.16
CA ALA A 192 -3.17 -15.49 -23.89
C ALA A 192 -3.77 -15.91 -25.25
N ASN A 193 -3.50 -17.14 -25.70
CA ASN A 193 -4.07 -17.70 -26.92
C ASN A 193 -5.15 -18.75 -26.62
N SER A 194 -5.65 -18.80 -25.39
CA SER A 194 -6.70 -19.75 -25.03
C SER A 194 -8.07 -19.29 -25.57
N GLU A 195 -9.08 -20.12 -25.36
CA GLU A 195 -10.45 -19.75 -25.66
C GLU A 195 -11.00 -18.82 -24.57
N ASP A 196 -11.41 -17.61 -24.97
CA ASP A 196 -12.22 -16.70 -24.17
C ASP A 196 -13.51 -17.38 -23.73
N LYS A 197 -13.90 -17.19 -22.47
CA LYS A 197 -15.11 -17.82 -21.93
C LYS A 197 -16.22 -16.86 -21.56
N GLU A 198 -15.92 -15.93 -20.67
CA GLU A 198 -16.90 -15.06 -20.04
C GLU A 198 -16.31 -13.67 -19.88
N LEU A 199 -17.11 -12.64 -20.13
CA LEU A 199 -16.70 -11.27 -19.84
C LEU A 199 -16.96 -10.97 -18.37
N LEU A 200 -15.91 -10.62 -17.63
CA LEU A 200 -16.02 -9.98 -16.33
C LEU A 200 -15.88 -8.47 -16.53
N VAL A 201 -16.88 -7.71 -16.08
CA VAL A 201 -16.84 -6.25 -16.18
C VAL A 201 -15.88 -5.67 -15.15
N ALA A 202 -15.29 -4.52 -15.48
CA ALA A 202 -14.46 -3.74 -14.55
C ALA A 202 -15.18 -3.54 -13.21
N GLY A 203 -14.45 -3.71 -12.10
CA GLY A 203 -15.02 -3.64 -10.74
C GLY A 203 -15.55 -4.97 -10.20
N THR A 204 -15.56 -6.05 -11.00
CA THR A 204 -15.99 -7.38 -10.52
C THR A 204 -15.02 -7.92 -9.47
N ARG A 205 -15.55 -8.34 -8.30
CA ARG A 205 -14.77 -9.03 -7.26
C ARG A 205 -14.61 -10.50 -7.58
N VAL A 206 -13.38 -10.99 -7.53
CA VAL A 206 -13.01 -12.37 -7.82
C VAL A 206 -12.10 -12.91 -6.73
N ARG A 207 -12.17 -14.22 -6.48
CA ARG A 207 -11.35 -14.89 -5.47
C ARG A 207 -10.24 -15.69 -6.13
N VAL A 208 -9.00 -15.53 -5.69
CA VAL A 208 -7.82 -16.17 -6.30
C VAL A 208 -7.47 -17.47 -5.58
N TYR A 209 -7.31 -18.56 -6.35
CA TYR A 209 -7.02 -19.91 -5.82
C TYR A 209 -5.70 -20.51 -6.31
N GLU A 210 -5.12 -19.97 -7.38
CA GLU A 210 -3.86 -20.44 -7.97
C GLU A 210 -3.21 -19.29 -8.74
N LYS A 211 -1.87 -19.25 -8.76
CA LYS A 211 -1.09 -18.35 -9.62
C LYS A 211 0.00 -19.12 -10.32
N ILE A 212 0.07 -19.01 -11.65
CA ILE A 212 1.09 -19.65 -12.47
C ILE A 212 1.47 -18.76 -13.66
N ASN A 213 2.76 -18.45 -13.80
CA ASN A 213 3.31 -17.70 -14.94
C ASN A 213 2.57 -16.39 -15.27
N GLY A 214 2.19 -15.60 -14.26
CA GLY A 214 1.47 -14.34 -14.46
C GLY A 214 -0.04 -14.49 -14.65
N TRP A 215 -0.60 -15.69 -14.48
CA TRP A 215 -2.04 -15.96 -14.56
C TRP A 215 -2.59 -16.37 -13.20
N ALA A 216 -3.80 -15.93 -12.88
CA ALA A 216 -4.53 -16.27 -11.67
C ALA A 216 -5.78 -17.10 -11.99
N ARG A 217 -5.97 -18.23 -11.32
CA ARG A 217 -7.22 -19.00 -11.35
C ARG A 217 -8.21 -18.37 -10.38
N ILE A 218 -9.40 -18.07 -10.86
CA ILE A 218 -10.38 -17.30 -10.10
C ILE A 218 -11.69 -18.04 -9.80
N ASN A 219 -12.42 -17.57 -8.80
CA ASN A 219 -13.77 -17.97 -8.36
C ASN A 219 -13.93 -19.39 -7.76
N ALA A 220 -13.19 -20.39 -8.24
CA ALA A 220 -13.19 -21.74 -7.67
C ALA A 220 -11.88 -22.52 -7.98
N PRO A 221 -11.46 -23.48 -7.12
CA PRO A 221 -10.24 -24.26 -7.34
C PRO A 221 -10.22 -25.05 -8.65
N GLN A 222 -11.39 -25.53 -9.07
CA GLN A 222 -11.58 -26.31 -10.30
C GLN A 222 -12.07 -25.49 -11.48
N SER A 223 -12.14 -24.15 -11.36
CA SER A 223 -12.60 -23.32 -12.47
C SER A 223 -11.58 -23.35 -13.61
N ASN A 224 -12.06 -23.41 -14.84
CA ASN A 224 -11.25 -23.05 -16.01
C ASN A 224 -11.53 -21.57 -16.31
N GLN A 225 -11.24 -20.70 -15.34
CA GLN A 225 -11.36 -19.24 -15.46
C GLN A 225 -10.02 -18.66 -15.02
N TRP A 226 -9.30 -18.10 -15.97
CA TRP A 226 -7.98 -17.52 -15.78
C TRP A 226 -8.01 -16.05 -16.19
N VAL A 227 -7.27 -15.24 -15.44
CA VAL A 227 -7.07 -13.83 -15.73
C VAL A 227 -5.58 -13.54 -15.56
N GLU A 228 -5.04 -12.66 -16.40
CA GLU A 228 -3.71 -12.12 -16.18
C GLU A 228 -3.66 -11.42 -14.82
N ASP A 229 -2.70 -11.80 -13.97
CA ASP A 229 -2.63 -11.35 -12.58
C ASP A 229 -2.41 -9.83 -12.45
N SER A 230 -1.85 -9.20 -13.48
CA SER A 230 -1.72 -7.74 -13.61
C SER A 230 -3.05 -6.99 -13.61
N TYR A 231 -4.16 -7.65 -13.93
CA TYR A 231 -5.51 -7.09 -13.93
C TYR A 231 -6.23 -7.22 -12.59
N LEU A 232 -5.61 -7.89 -11.62
CA LEU A 232 -6.13 -8.02 -10.27
C LEU A 232 -5.59 -6.88 -9.38
N ILE A 233 -6.50 -6.04 -8.91
CA ILE A 233 -6.20 -4.86 -8.10
C ILE A 233 -7.06 -4.83 -6.84
N ASP A 234 -6.78 -3.91 -5.92
CA ASP A 234 -7.58 -3.70 -4.71
C ASP A 234 -7.77 -4.98 -3.88
N ALA A 235 -6.68 -5.73 -3.66
CA ALA A 235 -6.79 -7.03 -3.04
C ALA A 235 -7.10 -6.95 -1.53
N THR A 236 -7.80 -7.96 -1.02
CA THR A 236 -8.14 -8.12 0.39
C THR A 236 -7.80 -9.53 0.85
N ASP A 237 -7.07 -9.61 1.96
CA ASP A 237 -6.69 -10.86 2.63
C ASP A 237 -7.94 -11.63 3.12
N MET A 238 -7.92 -12.97 3.11
CA MET A 238 -9.08 -13.84 3.35
C MET A 238 -8.87 -14.87 4.47
#